data_AF-A0A538D3U5-F1
#
_entry.id   AF-A0A538D3U5-F1
#
_cell.length_a   1.000
_cell.length_b   1.000
_cell.length_c   1.000
_cell.angle_alpha   90.00
_cell.angle_beta   90.00
_cell.angle_gamma   90.00
#
_symmetry.space_group_name_H-M   'P 1'
#
loop_
_entity.id
_entity.type
_entity.pdbx_description
1 polymer ?
#
loop_
_entity_poly.entity_id
_entity_poly.type
_entity_poly.pdbx_seq_one_letter_code
_entity_poly.pdbx_strand_id
1 'polypeptide(L)'
;MNLGRVEERLAPLDGIAAVVLWVAGVIVLQGPADQPDTDAAPAVALEFFKEHHDAILLGTFLYMLGTLFFLWFLGLVRAQLGPAEGGTRRLSSIAYGAGIVTAITQLLMPAVHATGAINRDHLSPDAAQVYLGLGATFFYTA
;
A
#
# COMPACT_ATOMS: atom_id res chain seq x y z
N MET A 1 21.82 8.51 -28.42
CA MET A 1 20.53 8.73 -27.73
C MET A 1 20.85 9.28 -26.36
N ASN A 2 20.43 10.51 -26.04
CA ASN A 2 20.80 11.18 -24.79
C ASN A 2 19.94 10.62 -23.65
N LEU A 3 20.56 10.03 -22.62
CA LEU A 3 19.89 9.36 -21.51
C LEU A 3 18.83 10.26 -20.83
N GLY A 4 19.11 11.57 -20.72
CA GLY A 4 18.18 12.52 -20.10
C GLY A 4 16.81 12.68 -20.81
N ARG A 5 16.74 12.51 -22.14
CA ARG A 5 15.45 12.58 -22.87
C ARG A 5 14.62 11.30 -22.73
N VAL A 6 15.25 10.18 -22.37
CA VAL A 6 14.55 8.91 -22.13
C VAL A 6 13.98 8.94 -20.71
N GLU A 7 14.75 9.40 -19.73
CA GLU A 7 14.30 9.58 -18.34
C GLU A 7 13.10 10.52 -18.23
N GLU A 8 13.10 11.67 -18.92
CA GLU A 8 11.93 12.58 -18.95
C GLU A 8 10.68 11.97 -19.60
N ARG A 9 10.84 11.08 -20.59
CA ARG A 9 9.72 10.43 -21.27
C ARG A 9 9.15 9.25 -20.48
N LEU A 10 9.99 8.58 -19.68
CA LEU A 10 9.60 7.43 -18.87
C LEU A 10 9.16 7.84 -17.45
N ALA A 11 9.52 9.05 -16.99
CA ALA A 11 9.12 9.58 -15.69
C ALA A 11 7.61 9.43 -15.34
N PRO A 12 6.64 9.64 -16.26
CA PRO A 12 5.23 9.42 -15.95
C PRO A 12 4.87 7.94 -15.69
N LEU A 13 5.70 7.00 -16.14
CA LEU A 13 5.44 5.57 -15.98
C LEU A 13 5.56 5.11 -14.54
N ASP A 14 6.33 5.81 -13.69
CA ASP A 14 6.44 5.45 -12.27
C ASP A 14 5.10 5.64 -11.54
N GLY A 15 4.37 6.70 -11.88
CA GLY A 15 3.01 6.93 -11.35
C GLY A 15 2.01 5.87 -11.84
N ILE A 16 2.10 5.49 -13.13
CA ILE A 16 1.25 4.43 -13.69
C ILE A 16 1.59 3.08 -13.06
N ALA A 17 2.87 2.76 -12.90
CA ALA A 17 3.34 1.53 -12.26
C ALA A 17 2.85 1.45 -10.82
N ALA A 18 2.92 2.56 -10.07
CA ALA A 18 2.39 2.64 -8.71
C ALA A 18 0.90 2.25 -8.66
N VAL A 19 0.07 2.86 -9.52
CA VAL A 19 -1.37 2.59 -9.58
C VAL A 19 -1.65 1.14 -9.98
N VAL A 20 -0.98 0.62 -11.01
CA VAL A 20 -1.15 -0.77 -11.46
C VAL A 20 -0.80 -1.75 -10.35
N LEU A 21 0.31 -1.54 -9.65
CA LEU A 21 0.76 -2.38 -8.55
C LEU A 21 -0.18 -2.29 -7.34
N TRP A 22 -0.70 -1.11 -7.01
CA TRP A 22 -1.72 -0.96 -5.97
C TRP A 22 -3.00 -1.71 -6.31
N VAL A 23 -3.52 -1.54 -7.53
CA VAL A 23 -4.74 -2.23 -7.97
C VAL A 23 -4.52 -3.74 -7.96
N ALA A 24 -3.38 -4.22 -8.48
CA ALA A 24 -3.05 -5.64 -8.43
C ALA A 24 -2.94 -6.15 -6.99
N GLY A 25 -2.24 -5.43 -6.11
CA GLY A 25 -2.11 -5.79 -4.70
C GLY A 25 -3.44 -5.85 -3.96
N VAL A 26 -4.33 -4.88 -4.20
CA VAL A 26 -5.69 -4.85 -3.64
C VAL A 26 -6.52 -6.02 -4.18
N ILE A 27 -6.50 -6.29 -5.49
CA ILE A 27 -7.22 -7.44 -6.07
C ILE A 27 -6.74 -8.75 -5.45
N VAL A 28 -5.44 -8.92 -5.20
CA VAL A 28 -4.91 -10.12 -4.56
C VAL A 28 -5.32 -10.20 -3.09
N LEU A 29 -5.27 -9.08 -2.35
CA LEU A 29 -5.68 -9.03 -0.94
C LEU A 29 -7.17 -9.29 -0.74
N GLN A 30 -8.01 -8.80 -1.64
CA GLN A 30 -9.48 -8.93 -1.61
C GLN A 30 -9.98 -10.13 -2.44
N GLY A 31 -9.07 -10.88 -3.06
CA GLY A 31 -9.37 -12.01 -3.91
C GLY A 31 -9.97 -13.22 -3.18
N PRO A 32 -9.60 -13.52 -1.91
CA PRO A 32 -10.28 -14.54 -1.12
C PRO A 32 -11.78 -14.20 -0.97
N ALA A 33 -12.64 -15.02 -1.58
CA ALA A 33 -14.10 -14.81 -1.59
C ALA A 33 -14.75 -14.95 -0.20
N ASP A 34 -13.98 -15.48 0.75
CA ASP A 34 -14.31 -15.81 2.13
C ASP A 34 -13.60 -14.90 3.14
N GLN A 35 -13.13 -13.71 2.72
CA GLN A 35 -12.54 -12.75 3.65
C GLN A 35 -13.51 -12.47 4.81
N PRO A 36 -13.13 -12.77 6.07
CA PRO A 36 -14.04 -12.62 7.20
C PRO A 36 -14.32 -11.14 7.51
N ASP A 37 -15.54 -10.87 8.00
CA ASP A 37 -15.89 -9.59 8.58
C ASP A 37 -15.07 -9.30 9.86
N THR A 38 -15.04 -8.04 10.28
CA THR A 38 -14.22 -7.60 11.43
C THR A 38 -14.69 -8.16 12.77
N ASP A 39 -15.94 -8.56 12.87
CA ASP A 39 -16.56 -9.21 14.02
C ASP A 39 -16.59 -10.75 13.91
N ALA A 40 -15.94 -11.32 12.88
CA ALA A 40 -15.84 -12.75 12.69
C ALA A 40 -15.27 -13.45 13.93
N ALA A 41 -15.73 -14.67 14.19
CA ALA A 41 -15.27 -15.47 15.32
C ALA A 41 -13.73 -15.67 15.27
N PRO A 42 -13.03 -15.65 16.41
CA PRO A 42 -11.57 -15.77 16.46
C PRO A 42 -10.99 -16.96 15.68
N ALA A 43 -11.70 -18.10 15.69
CA ALA A 43 -11.27 -19.29 14.95
C ALA A 43 -11.32 -19.10 13.42
N VAL A 44 -12.33 -18.37 12.91
CA VAL A 44 -12.46 -18.04 11.49
C VAL A 44 -11.35 -17.08 11.07
N ALA A 45 -11.02 -16.10 11.92
CA ALA A 45 -9.92 -15.19 11.68
C ALA A 45 -8.57 -15.91 11.56
N LEU A 46 -8.32 -16.87 12.45
CA LEU A 46 -7.10 -17.67 12.41
C LEU A 46 -7.02 -18.53 11.14
N GLU A 47 -8.12 -19.18 10.76
CA GLU A 47 -8.15 -20.03 9.58
C GLU A 47 -7.89 -19.22 8.31
N PHE A 48 -8.46 -18.01 8.20
CA PHE A 48 -8.19 -17.11 7.09
C PHE A 48 -6.68 -16.83 6.91
N PHE A 49 -5.96 -16.51 7.99
CA PHE A 49 -4.52 -16.29 7.92
C PHE A 49 -3.73 -17.56 7.58
N LYS A 50 -4.24 -18.75 7.90
CA LYS A 50 -3.58 -20.02 7.54
C LYS A 50 -3.80 -20.36 6.08
N GLU A 51 -5.03 -20.27 5.62
CA GLU A 51 -5.42 -20.65 4.26
C GLU A 51 -4.88 -19.67 3.23
N HIS A 52 -4.98 -18.36 3.51
CA HIS A 52 -4.71 -17.31 2.52
C HIS A 52 -3.36 -16.59 2.69
N HIS A 53 -2.45 -17.14 3.50
CA HIS A 53 -1.17 -16.47 3.82
C HIS A 53 -0.37 -16.05 2.57
N ASP A 54 -0.28 -16.90 1.56
CA ASP A 54 0.48 -16.60 0.33
C ASP A 54 -0.15 -15.43 -0.44
N ALA A 55 -1.48 -15.39 -0.54
CA ALA A 55 -2.21 -14.29 -1.16
C ALA A 55 -2.00 -12.99 -0.37
N ILE A 56 -2.10 -13.05 0.96
CA ILE A 56 -1.88 -11.89 1.84
C ILE A 56 -0.47 -11.33 1.65
N LEU A 57 0.55 -12.20 1.62
CA LEU A 57 1.95 -11.79 1.45
C LEU A 57 2.21 -11.21 0.06
N LEU A 58 1.71 -11.86 -1.00
CA LEU A 58 1.86 -11.38 -2.36
C LEU A 58 1.17 -10.03 -2.56
N GLY A 59 -0.09 -9.92 -2.11
CA GLY A 59 -0.85 -8.68 -2.22
C GLY A 59 -0.24 -7.54 -1.42
N THR A 60 0.25 -7.82 -0.20
CA THR A 60 1.05 -6.88 0.60
C THR A 60 2.28 -6.41 -0.16
N PHE A 61 3.06 -7.35 -0.70
CA PHE A 61 4.30 -7.05 -1.40
C PHE A 61 4.05 -6.15 -2.62
N LEU A 62 3.06 -6.50 -3.46
CA LEU A 62 2.67 -5.70 -4.61
C LEU A 62 2.23 -4.29 -4.21
N TYR A 63 1.42 -4.18 -3.15
CA TYR A 63 0.95 -2.90 -2.66
C TYR A 63 2.11 -2.02 -2.16
N MET A 64 3.01 -2.59 -1.34
CA MET A 64 4.21 -1.88 -0.85
C MET A 64 5.13 -1.46 -1.98
N LEU A 65 5.35 -2.33 -2.97
CA LEU A 65 6.16 -2.03 -4.15
C LEU A 65 5.55 -0.86 -4.94
N GLY A 66 4.22 -0.85 -5.14
CA GLY A 66 3.51 0.27 -5.75
C GLY A 66 3.74 1.58 -5.00
N THR A 67 3.77 1.53 -3.67
CA THR A 67 4.05 2.70 -2.83
C THR A 67 5.48 3.22 -3.01
N LEU A 68 6.46 2.35 -3.28
CA LEU A 68 7.83 2.78 -3.60
C LEU A 68 7.89 3.51 -4.95
N PHE A 69 7.18 3.02 -5.98
CA PHE A 69 7.03 3.74 -7.24
C PHE A 69 6.31 5.08 -7.06
N PHE A 70 5.32 5.15 -6.17
CA PHE A 70 4.66 6.40 -5.83
C PHE A 70 5.61 7.41 -5.18
N LEU A 71 6.50 6.98 -4.28
CA LEU A 71 7.55 7.84 -3.72
C LEU A 71 8.46 8.42 -4.81
N TRP A 72 8.84 7.57 -5.78
CA TRP A 72 9.64 8.00 -6.93
C TRP A 72 8.89 9.04 -7.78
N PHE A 73 7.60 8.79 -8.04
CA PHE A 73 6.71 9.70 -8.74
C PHE A 73 6.54 11.05 -8.02
N LEU A 74 6.46 11.07 -6.68
CA LEU A 74 6.40 12.32 -5.90
C LEU A 74 7.65 13.19 -6.10
N GLY A 75 8.83 12.58 -6.21
CA GLY A 75 10.06 13.28 -6.55
C GLY A 75 9.96 13.99 -7.89
N LEU A 76 9.42 13.30 -8.91
CA LEU A 76 9.17 13.86 -10.24
C LEU A 76 8.12 14.99 -10.20
N VAL A 77 7.01 14.80 -9.50
CA VAL A 77 5.97 15.82 -9.34
C VAL A 77 6.54 17.08 -8.71
N ARG A 78 7.35 16.96 -7.65
CA ARG A 78 8.02 18.11 -7.01
C ARG A 78 8.97 18.83 -7.96
N ALA A 79 9.74 18.08 -8.75
CA ALA A 79 10.70 18.63 -9.70
C ALA A 79 10.00 19.40 -10.83
N GLN A 80 8.80 18.97 -11.26
CA GLN A 80 8.06 19.60 -12.35
C GLN A 80 7.13 20.73 -11.88
N LEU A 81 6.41 20.55 -10.78
CA LEU A 81 5.45 21.55 -10.27
C LEU A 81 6.14 22.73 -9.60
N GLY A 82 7.28 22.52 -8.94
CA GLY A 82 8.01 23.59 -8.26
C GLY A 82 8.40 24.75 -9.19
N PRO A 83 9.03 24.49 -10.36
CA PRO A 83 9.29 25.52 -11.35
C PRO A 83 8.02 26.17 -11.91
N ALA A 84 6.95 25.39 -12.14
CA ALA A 84 5.69 25.89 -12.69
C ALA A 84 4.92 26.82 -11.72
N GLU A 85 5.00 26.55 -10.40
CA GLU A 85 4.39 27.40 -9.37
C GLU A 85 5.08 28.76 -9.25
N GLY A 86 6.40 28.81 -9.48
CA GLY A 86 7.20 30.01 -9.27
C GLY A 86 7.24 30.47 -7.81
N GLY A 87 7.88 31.61 -7.56
CA GLY A 87 7.93 32.22 -6.22
C GLY A 87 8.47 31.27 -5.13
N THR A 88 7.77 31.22 -4.00
CA THR A 88 8.16 30.43 -2.81
C THR A 88 7.85 28.94 -2.92
N ARG A 89 7.17 28.47 -3.97
CA ARG A 89 6.85 27.06 -4.22
C ARG A 89 6.13 26.37 -3.05
N ARG A 90 5.24 27.11 -2.38
CA ARG A 90 4.58 26.69 -1.15
C ARG A 90 3.67 25.48 -1.39
N LEU A 91 2.84 25.50 -2.43
CA LEU A 91 1.87 24.44 -2.73
C LEU A 91 2.57 23.15 -3.15
N SER A 92 3.58 23.23 -4.00
CA SER A 92 4.40 22.09 -4.43
C SER A 92 5.12 21.45 -3.24
N SER A 93 5.59 22.27 -2.29
CA SER A 93 6.23 21.78 -1.07
C SER A 93 5.24 21.08 -0.13
N ILE A 94 4.04 21.63 0.04
CA ILE A 94 2.97 21.01 0.83
C ILE A 94 2.51 19.70 0.18
N ALA A 95 2.25 19.70 -1.13
CA ALA A 95 1.82 18.51 -1.86
C ALA A 95 2.84 17.38 -1.77
N TYR A 96 4.13 17.70 -1.93
CA TYR A 96 5.20 16.72 -1.75
C TYR A 96 5.24 16.19 -0.31
N GLY A 97 5.22 17.09 0.69
CA GLY A 97 5.26 16.68 2.10
C GLY A 97 4.07 15.80 2.48
N ALA A 98 2.86 16.17 2.05
CA ALA A 98 1.65 15.37 2.24
C ALA A 98 1.77 14.01 1.55
N GLY A 99 2.27 13.96 0.31
CA GLY A 99 2.50 12.71 -0.42
C GLY A 99 3.45 11.77 0.31
N ILE A 100 4.54 12.29 0.89
CA ILE A 100 5.48 11.48 1.70
C ILE A 100 4.77 10.89 2.93
N VAL A 101 3.97 11.69 3.65
CA VAL A 101 3.19 11.21 4.79
C VAL A 101 2.20 10.11 4.35
N THR A 102 1.49 10.32 3.25
CA THR A 102 0.59 9.32 2.67
C THR A 102 1.34 8.02 2.36
N ALA A 103 2.49 8.09 1.68
CA ALA A 103 3.29 6.92 1.33
C ALA A 103 3.76 6.13 2.57
N ILE A 104 4.21 6.83 3.63
CA ILE A 104 4.58 6.18 4.90
C ILE A 104 3.37 5.44 5.48
N THR A 105 2.20 6.08 5.49
CA THR A 105 0.97 5.48 6.03
C THR A 105 0.55 4.24 5.22
N GLN A 106 0.69 4.31 3.89
CA GLN A 106 0.42 3.21 2.98
C GLN A 106 1.38 2.03 3.14
N LEU A 107 2.66 2.27 3.48
CA LEU A 107 3.62 1.19 3.75
C LEU A 107 3.32 0.46 5.06
N LEU A 108 2.82 1.18 6.07
CA LEU A 108 2.48 0.60 7.37
C LEU A 108 1.17 -0.19 7.34
N MET A 109 0.22 0.23 6.50
CA MET A 109 -1.12 -0.34 6.45
C MET A 109 -1.17 -1.88 6.25
N PRO A 110 -0.56 -2.47 5.21
CA PRO A 110 -0.65 -3.93 5.00
C PRO A 110 0.26 -4.73 5.94
N ALA A 111 1.15 -4.07 6.70
CA ALA A 111 2.11 -4.75 7.58
C ALA A 111 1.43 -5.58 8.68
N VAL A 112 0.22 -5.18 9.13
CA VAL A 112 -0.56 -5.93 10.12
C VAL A 112 -1.01 -7.27 9.57
N HIS A 113 -1.64 -7.28 8.38
CA HIS A 113 -2.05 -8.53 7.72
C HIS A 113 -0.84 -9.42 7.38
N ALA A 114 0.25 -8.83 6.91
CA ALA A 114 1.49 -9.55 6.65
C ALA A 114 2.04 -10.20 7.93
N THR A 115 1.98 -9.50 9.07
CA THR A 115 2.40 -10.04 10.36
C THR A 115 1.55 -11.25 10.77
N GLY A 116 0.23 -11.19 10.59
CA GLY A 116 -0.67 -12.32 10.81
C GLY A 116 -0.32 -13.52 9.92
N ALA A 117 -0.12 -13.29 8.62
CA ALA A 117 0.23 -14.34 7.65
C ALA A 117 1.62 -14.97 7.90
N ILE A 118 2.62 -14.17 8.28
CA ILE A 118 3.97 -14.64 8.64
C ILE A 118 3.91 -15.52 9.89
N ASN A 119 3.10 -15.13 10.88
CA ASN A 119 3.01 -15.82 12.17
C ASN A 119 1.88 -16.84 12.25
N ARG A 120 1.24 -17.22 11.13
CA ARG A 120 0.04 -18.07 11.08
C ARG A 120 0.10 -19.35 11.91
N ASP A 121 1.27 -19.97 12.03
CA ASP A 121 1.49 -21.22 12.77
C ASP A 121 1.60 -21.02 14.29
N HIS A 122 1.87 -19.79 14.73
CA HIS A 122 2.05 -19.39 16.13
C HIS A 122 0.99 -18.39 16.60
N LEU A 123 0.01 -18.06 15.74
CA LEU A 123 -1.01 -17.06 15.99
C LEU A 123 -2.14 -17.66 16.82
N SER A 124 -2.52 -17.00 17.93
CA SER A 124 -3.73 -17.38 18.65
C SER A 124 -4.98 -16.90 17.91
N PRO A 125 -6.14 -17.55 18.07
CA PRO A 125 -7.40 -17.09 17.50
C PRO A 125 -7.73 -15.63 17.82
N ASP A 126 -7.56 -15.23 19.08
CA ASP A 126 -7.88 -13.87 19.52
C ASP A 126 -6.93 -12.84 18.87
N ALA A 127 -5.64 -13.17 18.74
CA ALA A 127 -4.68 -12.29 18.06
C ALA A 127 -4.99 -12.16 16.56
N ALA A 128 -5.44 -13.24 15.92
CA ALA A 128 -5.87 -13.22 14.52
C ALA A 128 -7.06 -12.27 14.32
N GLN A 129 -8.06 -12.30 15.20
CA GLN A 129 -9.21 -11.39 15.13
C GLN A 129 -8.79 -9.92 15.28
N VAL A 130 -7.86 -9.63 16.19
CA VAL A 130 -7.31 -8.28 16.36
C VAL A 130 -6.59 -7.80 15.10
N TYR A 131 -5.79 -8.66 14.45
CA TYR A 131 -5.11 -8.31 13.21
C TYR A 131 -6.07 -8.07 12.04
N LEU A 132 -7.14 -8.85 11.93
CA LEU A 132 -8.20 -8.59 10.94
C LEU A 132 -8.88 -7.24 11.18
N GLY A 133 -9.32 -6.96 12.41
CA GLY A 133 -9.99 -5.71 12.75
C GLY A 133 -9.11 -4.49 12.51
N LEU A 134 -7.84 -4.54 12.94
CA LEU A 134 -6.88 -3.46 12.71
C LEU A 134 -6.62 -3.21 11.22
N GLY A 135 -6.50 -4.28 10.42
CA GLY A 135 -6.31 -4.16 8.98
C GLY A 135 -7.53 -3.56 8.25
N ALA A 136 -8.74 -3.93 8.66
CA ALA A 136 -9.99 -3.42 8.11
C ALA A 136 -10.32 -1.97 8.51
N THR A 137 -9.85 -1.51 9.68
CA THR A 137 -10.08 -0.15 10.19
C THR A 137 -9.57 0.93 9.23
N PHE A 138 -8.62 0.60 8.35
CA PHE A 138 -8.18 1.50 7.29
C PHE A 138 -9.28 1.78 6.24
N PHE A 139 -10.07 0.77 5.87
CA PHE A 139 -11.14 0.90 4.86
C PHE A 139 -12.50 1.28 5.47
N TYR A 140 -12.65 1.15 6.78
CA TYR A 140 -13.84 1.54 7.54
C TYR A 140 -13.58 2.78 8.40
N THR A 141 -14.12 3.92 7.99
CA THR A 141 -14.32 5.07 8.88
C THR A 141 -15.74 5.05 9.45
N ALA A 142 -15.85 4.69 10.74
CA ALA A 142 -17.03 4.74 11.61
C ALA A 142 -18.19 3.78 11.32
#